data_AF-A0A482Z7X1-F1
#
_entry.id   AF-A0A482Z7X1-F1
#
_cell.length_a   1.000
_cell.length_b   1.000
_cell.length_c   1.000
_cell.angle_alpha   90.00
_cell.angle_beta   90.00
_cell.angle_gamma   90.00
#
_symmetry.space_group_name_H-M   'P 1'
#
loop_
_entity.id
_entity.type
_entity.pdbx_description
1 polymer ?
#
loop_
_entity_poly.entity_id
_entity_poly.type
_entity_poly.pdbx_seq_one_letter_code
_entity_poly.pdbx_strand_id
1 'polypeptide(L)'
;MDIPQIKQTLSRLFFEDNNRLIFWHDPDAEFVDSIPELDDVLLIRMDQEPALGIKIRIEREQPDQRFLMYSPTLQPEPETDWFLDCRYFSYSFKADRASIILDDLGLKQQQLHDYIVHHQKFFANKGRLKQLQQWVLPDDSEKELSQKMMAVTVKADQPEFNNLLLALFQQLADQTDLDDYPPVWDDLGKYDLQEIFWGLVHEHFGYTEESPSLRNLLIRLFVTDFSYHLQFELPTVFKHLVLSAKYSASVSVFLGQWRDSTRRNGSYDVLSQIADLLKLTDCLHELDEVSLADVMSFLDVEKQLCRLLRDHILDTSALLQPDALLGIIRKRLDGYWCAKHLPSSNDVPRLALHYVYQALSVAIEFFNALNQSIEWQQKTPELQYKQYCDQHYQFDQNYRLFSEFADHARSEGWDILKDLRDKIEATYNEQVLLPLSLAWDTHLSSGLLSRWLLSGTTNQQDFFHSAVKPLLDKADNR
;
A
#
# COMPACT_ATOMS: atom_id res chain seq x y z
N MET A 1 33.30 -15.95 11.72
CA MET A 1 34.68 -15.89 11.17
C MET A 1 34.73 -15.31 9.76
N ASP A 2 34.70 -13.98 9.66
CA ASP A 2 35.14 -13.25 8.45
C ASP A 2 36.60 -13.66 8.09
N ILE A 3 37.07 -13.48 6.85
CA ILE A 3 38.46 -13.79 6.45
C ILE A 3 39.49 -13.24 7.46
N PRO A 4 39.33 -12.02 8.02
CA PRO A 4 40.19 -11.51 9.09
C PRO A 4 40.14 -12.31 10.39
N GLN A 5 38.99 -12.89 10.74
CA GLN A 5 38.80 -13.68 11.96
C GLN A 5 39.25 -15.14 11.77
N ILE A 6 39.08 -15.72 10.56
CA ILE A 6 39.77 -16.97 10.16
C ILE A 6 41.27 -16.75 10.23
N LYS A 7 41.77 -15.65 9.63
CA LYS A 7 43.18 -15.26 9.69
C LYS A 7 43.66 -15.12 11.14
N GLN A 8 42.92 -14.43 12.00
CA GLN A 8 43.27 -14.27 13.40
C GLN A 8 43.31 -15.60 14.16
N THR A 9 42.33 -16.48 13.93
CA THR A 9 42.26 -17.78 14.58
C THR A 9 43.39 -18.69 14.10
N LEU A 10 43.65 -18.74 12.80
CA LEU A 10 44.78 -19.48 12.24
C LEU A 10 46.11 -18.92 12.75
N SER A 11 46.28 -17.60 12.80
CA SER A 11 47.47 -16.97 13.39
C SER A 11 47.67 -17.40 14.85
N ARG A 12 46.61 -17.39 15.67
CA ARG A 12 46.69 -17.87 17.05
C ARG A 12 47.15 -19.33 17.11
N LEU A 13 46.54 -20.20 16.31
CA LEU A 13 46.88 -21.62 16.27
C LEU A 13 48.34 -21.87 15.83
N PHE A 14 48.84 -21.10 14.87
CA PHE A 14 50.22 -21.23 14.37
C PHE A 14 51.27 -20.64 15.32
N PHE A 15 50.98 -19.49 15.93
CA PHE A 15 51.99 -18.67 16.64
C PHE A 15 51.88 -18.72 18.17
N GLU A 16 50.67 -18.77 18.72
CA GLU A 16 50.46 -18.86 20.17
C GLU A 16 50.44 -20.32 20.64
N ASP A 17 49.70 -21.17 19.94
CA ASP A 17 49.59 -22.60 20.26
C ASP A 17 50.75 -23.42 19.64
N ASN A 18 51.63 -22.76 18.90
CA ASN A 18 52.85 -23.29 18.28
C ASN A 18 52.61 -24.56 17.43
N ASN A 19 51.48 -24.63 16.73
CA ASN A 19 51.22 -25.70 15.78
C ASN A 19 52.05 -25.48 14.51
N ARG A 20 52.83 -26.49 14.12
CA ARG A 20 53.59 -26.43 12.85
C ARG A 20 52.70 -26.73 11.64
N LEU A 21 51.82 -27.72 11.77
CA LEU A 21 50.93 -28.19 10.72
C LEU A 21 49.48 -27.95 11.16
N ILE A 22 48.68 -27.34 10.30
CA ILE A 22 47.24 -27.22 10.48
C ILE A 22 46.54 -27.81 9.26
N PHE A 23 45.67 -28.79 9.46
CA PHE A 23 44.84 -29.37 8.41
C PHE A 23 43.47 -28.72 8.39
N TRP A 24 43.07 -28.20 7.24
CA TRP A 24 41.74 -27.63 7.00
C TRP A 24 41.05 -28.41 5.89
N HIS A 25 40.06 -29.21 6.28
CA HIS A 25 39.14 -29.88 5.36
C HIS A 25 37.88 -29.05 5.21
N ASP A 26 37.62 -28.64 3.98
CA ASP A 26 36.47 -27.83 3.56
C ASP A 26 35.69 -28.61 2.50
N PRO A 27 34.95 -29.66 2.90
CA PRO A 27 34.33 -30.59 1.97
C PRO A 27 33.30 -29.93 1.03
N ASP A 28 32.71 -28.81 1.48
CA ASP A 28 31.75 -28.01 0.71
C ASP A 28 32.43 -26.94 -0.16
N ALA A 29 33.77 -26.90 -0.16
CA ALA A 29 34.60 -26.00 -0.94
C ALA A 29 34.25 -24.51 -0.75
N GLU A 30 33.77 -24.13 0.42
CA GLU A 30 33.25 -22.79 0.71
C GLU A 30 34.34 -21.70 0.70
N PHE A 31 35.59 -22.09 0.92
CA PHE A 31 36.73 -21.18 1.12
C PHE A 31 37.83 -21.31 0.07
N VAL A 32 37.62 -22.10 -1.00
CA VAL A 32 38.64 -22.38 -2.05
C VAL A 32 39.29 -21.10 -2.60
N ASP A 33 38.47 -20.06 -2.81
CA ASP A 33 38.89 -18.77 -3.39
C ASP A 33 39.16 -17.69 -2.33
N SER A 34 39.01 -18.00 -1.04
CA SER A 34 39.07 -17.03 0.05
C SER A 34 39.96 -17.45 1.23
N ILE A 35 40.91 -18.37 0.99
CA ILE A 35 41.91 -18.79 1.97
C ILE A 35 42.78 -17.57 2.35
N PRO A 36 42.86 -17.18 3.63
CA PRO A 36 43.65 -16.03 4.04
C PRO A 36 45.15 -16.29 3.86
N GLU A 37 45.86 -15.30 3.32
CA GLU A 37 47.32 -15.27 3.36
C GLU A 37 47.79 -14.97 4.80
N LEU A 38 48.69 -15.81 5.30
CA LEU A 38 49.29 -15.73 6.62
C LEU A 38 50.80 -15.50 6.46
N ASP A 39 51.34 -14.53 7.20
CA ASP A 39 52.78 -14.29 7.21
C ASP A 39 53.50 -15.51 7.81
N ASP A 40 54.67 -15.89 7.30
CA ASP A 40 55.49 -17.03 7.77
C ASP A 40 54.80 -18.42 7.77
N VAL A 41 53.69 -18.57 7.04
CA VAL A 41 52.96 -19.84 6.85
C VAL A 41 52.83 -20.13 5.35
N LEU A 42 53.22 -21.34 4.93
CA LEU A 42 53.03 -21.78 3.54
C LEU A 42 51.71 -22.52 3.38
N LEU A 43 50.87 -22.05 2.45
CA LEU A 43 49.66 -22.77 2.04
C LEU A 43 50.04 -23.93 1.11
N ILE A 44 49.56 -25.13 1.43
CA ILE A 44 49.62 -26.31 0.57
C ILE A 44 48.20 -26.70 0.20
N ARG A 45 47.95 -26.77 -1.11
CA ARG A 45 46.70 -27.28 -1.70
C ARG A 45 46.84 -28.78 -1.91
N MET A 46 46.33 -29.56 -0.97
CA MET A 46 46.45 -31.03 -0.98
C MET A 46 45.73 -31.67 -2.18
N ASP A 47 44.77 -30.94 -2.78
CA ASP A 47 44.08 -31.31 -4.02
C ASP A 47 44.90 -31.09 -5.29
N GLN A 48 45.96 -30.29 -5.23
CA GLN A 48 46.74 -29.87 -6.41
C GLN A 48 48.15 -30.46 -6.45
N GLU A 49 48.64 -30.96 -5.31
CA GLU A 49 49.99 -31.50 -5.18
C GLU A 49 49.97 -33.00 -4.81
N PRO A 50 50.87 -33.84 -5.36
CA PRO A 50 50.93 -35.26 -5.01
C PRO A 50 51.29 -35.49 -3.53
N ALA A 51 50.51 -36.33 -2.84
CA ALA A 51 50.63 -36.56 -1.39
C ALA A 51 52.05 -36.94 -0.93
N LEU A 52 52.76 -37.80 -1.67
CA LEU A 52 54.14 -38.18 -1.35
C LEU A 52 55.11 -36.98 -1.44
N GLY A 53 54.93 -36.11 -2.44
CA GLY A 53 55.77 -34.92 -2.62
C GLY A 53 55.59 -33.94 -1.47
N ILE A 54 54.33 -33.67 -1.11
CA ILE A 54 53.98 -32.87 0.06
C ILE A 54 54.63 -33.45 1.32
N LYS A 55 54.51 -34.78 1.53
CA LYS A 55 55.05 -35.46 2.72
C LYS A 55 56.57 -35.34 2.83
N ILE A 56 57.29 -35.47 1.72
CA ILE A 56 58.76 -35.27 1.69
C ILE A 56 59.10 -33.81 2.05
N ARG A 57 58.35 -32.85 1.49
CA ARG A 57 58.57 -31.42 1.74
C ARG A 57 58.41 -31.06 3.22
N ILE A 58 57.29 -31.46 3.83
CA ILE A 58 56.98 -31.10 5.22
C ILE A 58 57.80 -31.86 6.27
N GLU A 59 58.30 -33.07 5.96
CA GLU A 59 59.05 -33.90 6.92
C GLU A 59 60.57 -33.82 6.75
N ARG A 60 61.08 -33.54 5.54
CA ARG A 60 62.53 -33.59 5.26
C ARG A 60 63.13 -32.29 4.75
N GLU A 61 62.47 -31.62 3.82
CA GLU A 61 63.07 -30.46 3.15
C GLU A 61 62.88 -29.18 3.96
N GLN A 62 61.73 -29.02 4.61
CA GLN A 62 61.34 -27.80 5.32
C GLN A 62 60.82 -28.15 6.73
N PRO A 63 61.65 -28.74 7.61
CA PRO A 63 61.21 -29.27 8.90
C PRO A 63 60.76 -28.18 9.90
N ASP A 64 61.31 -26.97 9.79
CA ASP A 64 61.02 -25.85 10.69
C ASP A 64 59.93 -24.90 10.15
N GLN A 65 59.47 -25.12 8.91
CA GLN A 65 58.46 -24.29 8.25
C GLN A 65 57.05 -24.65 8.72
N ARG A 66 56.19 -23.63 8.90
CA ARG A 66 54.76 -23.79 9.19
C ARG A 66 53.95 -23.97 7.90
N PHE A 67 52.98 -24.88 7.93
CA PHE A 67 52.14 -25.20 6.78
C PHE A 67 50.65 -25.21 7.13
N LEU A 68 49.85 -24.55 6.28
CA LEU A 68 48.39 -24.70 6.23
C LEU A 68 48.05 -25.69 5.13
N MET A 69 47.55 -26.86 5.51
CA MET A 69 47.23 -27.99 4.65
C MET A 69 45.73 -27.94 4.31
N TYR A 70 45.38 -27.36 3.17
CA TYR A 70 43.97 -27.17 2.76
C TYR A 70 43.53 -28.25 1.76
N SER A 71 42.31 -28.79 1.93
CA SER A 71 41.65 -29.63 0.93
C SER A 71 40.16 -29.33 0.84
N PRO A 72 39.60 -29.16 -0.37
CA PRO A 72 38.17 -28.97 -0.61
C PRO A 72 37.38 -30.29 -0.56
N THR A 73 37.85 -31.27 0.20
CA THR A 73 37.29 -32.63 0.24
C THR A 73 37.19 -33.12 1.67
N LEU A 74 36.31 -34.10 1.88
CA LEU A 74 36.28 -34.88 3.12
C LEU A 74 37.67 -35.42 3.46
N GLN A 75 37.93 -35.53 4.75
CA GLN A 75 39.12 -36.20 5.25
C GLN A 75 39.11 -37.65 4.78
N PRO A 76 40.22 -38.17 4.20
CA PRO A 76 40.29 -39.56 3.76
C PRO A 76 40.17 -40.55 4.92
N GLU A 77 39.69 -41.76 4.62
CA GLU A 77 39.67 -42.86 5.59
C GLU A 77 41.11 -43.29 5.97
N PRO A 78 41.34 -43.77 7.20
CA PRO A 78 42.68 -44.05 7.73
C PRO A 78 43.56 -44.92 6.82
N GLU A 79 42.98 -45.92 6.15
CA GLU A 79 43.71 -46.83 5.26
C GLU A 79 44.27 -46.15 4.00
N THR A 80 43.71 -44.99 3.65
CA THR A 80 44.06 -44.22 2.44
C THR A 80 44.69 -42.86 2.73
N ASP A 81 44.77 -42.47 4.01
CA ASP A 81 45.27 -41.18 4.44
C ASP A 81 46.80 -41.18 4.57
N TRP A 82 47.46 -40.66 3.52
CA TRP A 82 48.92 -40.53 3.47
C TRP A 82 49.51 -39.65 4.58
N PHE A 83 48.70 -38.80 5.19
CA PHE A 83 49.10 -37.87 6.24
C PHE A 83 48.61 -38.29 7.62
N LEU A 84 48.08 -39.51 7.78
CA LEU A 84 47.50 -39.97 9.05
C LEU A 84 48.47 -39.82 10.23
N ASP A 85 49.74 -40.18 10.03
CA ASP A 85 50.82 -39.99 10.99
C ASP A 85 51.05 -38.52 11.32
N CYS A 86 51.08 -37.65 10.31
CA CYS A 86 51.19 -36.19 10.48
C CYS A 86 50.01 -35.61 11.26
N ARG A 87 48.80 -36.13 11.03
CA ARG A 87 47.57 -35.65 11.67
C ARG A 87 47.58 -35.82 13.18
N TYR A 88 48.13 -36.93 13.68
CA TYR A 88 48.18 -37.24 15.12
C TYR A 88 48.93 -36.22 15.97
N PHE A 89 49.87 -35.47 15.38
CA PHE A 89 50.65 -34.43 16.08
C PHE A 89 50.39 -33.01 15.53
N SER A 90 49.36 -32.85 14.71
CA SER A 90 48.96 -31.58 14.11
C SER A 90 47.61 -31.10 14.61
N TYR A 91 47.23 -29.88 14.26
CA TYR A 91 45.90 -29.36 14.56
C TYR A 91 44.94 -29.53 13.38
N SER A 92 43.69 -29.95 13.62
CA SER A 92 42.64 -29.94 12.60
C SER A 92 41.76 -28.71 12.79
N PHE A 93 41.80 -27.80 11.83
CA PHE A 93 40.96 -26.63 11.76
C PHE A 93 39.69 -26.90 10.94
N LYS A 94 38.56 -26.41 11.43
CA LYS A 94 37.29 -26.38 10.70
C LYS A 94 36.73 -24.96 10.77
N ALA A 95 36.39 -24.41 9.62
CA ALA A 95 35.60 -23.19 9.52
C ALA A 95 34.32 -23.55 8.76
N ASP A 96 33.20 -23.14 9.32
CA ASP A 96 31.86 -23.43 8.82
C ASP A 96 31.17 -22.10 8.52
N ARG A 97 30.82 -21.87 7.26
CA ARG A 97 30.19 -20.62 6.82
C ARG A 97 28.85 -20.37 7.51
N ALA A 98 28.08 -21.39 7.83
CA ALA A 98 26.82 -21.21 8.55
C ALA A 98 27.08 -20.70 9.97
N SER A 99 28.10 -21.18 10.67
CA SER A 99 28.51 -20.63 11.97
C SER A 99 28.97 -19.17 11.87
N ILE A 100 29.70 -18.83 10.79
CA ILE A 100 30.15 -17.46 10.54
C ILE A 100 28.95 -16.52 10.37
N ILE A 101 27.98 -16.94 9.56
CA ILE A 101 26.80 -16.14 9.26
C ILE A 101 25.91 -16.01 10.50
N LEU A 102 25.79 -17.08 11.29
CA LEU A 102 25.08 -17.07 12.57
C LEU A 102 25.69 -16.03 13.54
N ASP A 103 27.02 -16.04 13.68
CA ASP A 103 27.75 -15.07 14.51
C ASP A 103 27.64 -13.63 13.98
N ASP A 104 27.80 -13.44 12.66
CA ASP A 104 27.76 -12.11 12.01
C ASP A 104 26.36 -11.47 12.11
N LEU A 105 25.31 -12.30 12.07
CA LEU A 105 23.93 -11.88 12.30
C LEU A 105 23.60 -11.68 13.80
N GLY A 106 24.50 -12.06 14.71
CA GLY A 106 24.32 -11.94 16.15
C GLY A 106 23.25 -12.87 16.73
N LEU A 107 22.92 -13.96 16.03
CA LEU A 107 21.90 -14.92 16.43
C LEU A 107 22.40 -15.79 17.58
N LYS A 108 21.62 -15.92 18.66
CA LYS A 108 22.00 -16.73 19.84
C LYS A 108 21.53 -18.18 19.73
N GLN A 109 20.52 -18.42 18.90
CA GLN A 109 19.90 -19.73 18.76
C GLN A 109 20.77 -20.64 17.88
N GLN A 110 21.55 -21.52 18.50
CA GLN A 110 22.43 -22.46 17.79
C GLN A 110 21.69 -23.41 16.83
N GLN A 111 20.40 -23.66 17.09
CA GLN A 111 19.52 -24.44 16.19
C GLN A 111 19.33 -23.80 14.80
N LEU A 112 19.59 -22.50 14.65
CA LEU A 112 19.52 -21.82 13.34
C LEU A 112 20.69 -22.16 12.43
N HIS A 113 21.69 -22.88 12.93
CA HIS A 113 22.83 -23.31 12.12
C HIS A 113 22.39 -24.18 10.95
N ASP A 114 21.66 -25.27 11.23
CA ASP A 114 21.13 -26.18 10.19
C ASP A 114 20.21 -25.44 9.22
N TYR A 115 19.44 -24.47 9.72
CA TYR A 115 18.58 -23.60 8.91
C TYR A 115 19.38 -22.73 7.94
N ILE A 116 20.50 -22.13 8.38
CA ILE A 116 21.39 -21.33 7.52
C ILE A 116 22.05 -22.21 6.47
N VAL A 117 22.45 -23.44 6.83
CA VAL A 117 22.96 -24.44 5.87
C VAL A 117 21.92 -24.75 4.81
N HIS A 118 20.66 -25.01 5.22
CA HIS A 118 19.58 -25.31 4.27
C HIS A 118 19.35 -24.17 3.27
N HIS A 119 19.39 -22.92 3.71
CA HIS A 119 19.18 -21.75 2.87
C HIS A 119 20.49 -21.08 2.39
N GLN A 120 21.61 -21.81 2.29
CA GLN A 120 22.93 -21.27 1.96
C GLN A 120 22.95 -20.40 0.68
N LYS A 121 22.13 -20.73 -0.33
CA LYS A 121 21.96 -19.94 -1.56
C LYS A 121 21.51 -18.51 -1.30
N PHE A 122 20.69 -18.28 -0.27
CA PHE A 122 20.30 -16.94 0.14
C PHE A 122 21.49 -16.17 0.71
N PHE A 123 22.14 -16.79 1.68
CA PHE A 123 23.24 -16.22 2.45
C PHE A 123 24.54 -16.06 1.65
N ALA A 124 24.64 -16.70 0.48
CA ALA A 124 25.79 -16.56 -0.41
C ALA A 124 26.02 -15.13 -0.93
N ASN A 125 24.97 -14.30 -0.96
CA ASN A 125 25.04 -12.93 -1.49
C ASN A 125 25.28 -11.92 -0.36
N LYS A 126 26.46 -11.27 -0.37
CA LYS A 126 26.87 -10.26 0.62
C LYS A 126 25.91 -9.06 0.72
N GLY A 127 25.27 -8.67 -0.37
CA GLY A 127 24.31 -7.56 -0.39
C GLY A 127 23.02 -7.90 0.37
N ARG A 128 22.46 -9.10 0.14
CA ARG A 128 21.28 -9.58 0.86
C ARG A 128 21.56 -9.82 2.33
N LEU A 129 22.73 -10.38 2.65
CA LEU A 129 23.15 -10.56 4.05
C LEU A 129 23.21 -9.21 4.78
N LYS A 130 23.80 -8.19 4.16
CA LYS A 130 23.87 -6.84 4.74
C LYS A 130 22.49 -6.19 4.93
N GLN A 131 21.55 -6.42 4.01
CA GLN A 131 20.18 -5.94 4.17
C GLN A 131 19.45 -6.68 5.29
N LEU A 132 19.58 -8.00 5.33
CA LEU A 132 19.00 -8.86 6.37
C LEU A 132 19.50 -8.47 7.77
N GLN A 133 20.80 -8.20 7.91
CA GLN A 133 21.43 -7.80 9.18
C GLN A 133 20.81 -6.54 9.80
N GLN A 134 20.15 -5.68 9.01
CA GLN A 134 19.47 -4.48 9.53
C GLN A 134 18.22 -4.81 10.36
N TRP A 135 17.64 -5.99 10.15
CA TRP A 135 16.38 -6.39 10.76
C TRP A 135 16.52 -7.57 11.72
N VAL A 136 17.59 -8.36 11.62
CA VAL A 136 17.79 -9.53 12.47
C VAL A 136 17.95 -9.12 13.93
N LEU A 137 17.28 -9.85 14.81
CA LEU A 137 17.38 -9.72 16.25
C LEU A 137 18.03 -10.97 16.84
N PRO A 138 18.76 -10.87 17.97
CA PRO A 138 19.52 -12.00 18.51
C PRO A 138 18.69 -13.24 18.86
N ASP A 139 17.40 -13.05 19.14
CA ASP A 139 16.48 -14.09 19.60
C ASP A 139 15.48 -14.51 18.52
N ASP A 140 15.68 -14.10 17.26
CA ASP A 140 14.82 -14.50 16.12
C ASP A 140 14.73 -16.02 16.00
N SER A 141 13.54 -16.50 15.65
CA SER A 141 13.25 -17.89 15.26
C SER A 141 13.43 -18.11 13.75
N GLU A 142 13.42 -19.38 13.31
CA GLU A 142 13.46 -19.73 11.87
C GLU A 142 12.35 -19.02 11.08
N LYS A 143 11.16 -18.89 11.65
CA LYS A 143 10.02 -18.21 11.03
C LYS A 143 10.28 -16.71 10.86
N GLU A 144 10.76 -16.04 11.90
CA GLU A 144 11.08 -14.60 11.85
C GLU A 144 12.22 -14.33 10.87
N LEU A 145 13.24 -15.20 10.86
CA LEU A 145 14.33 -15.13 9.90
C LEU A 145 13.84 -15.34 8.47
N SER A 146 12.99 -16.34 8.23
CA SER A 146 12.36 -16.60 6.93
C SER A 146 11.60 -15.37 6.43
N GLN A 147 10.81 -14.74 7.31
CA GLN A 147 10.01 -13.56 6.97
C GLN A 147 10.91 -12.38 6.57
N LYS A 148 12.01 -12.16 7.30
CA LYS A 148 13.00 -11.12 6.98
C LYS A 148 13.75 -11.44 5.67
N MET A 149 14.09 -12.71 5.42
CA MET A 149 14.68 -13.15 4.14
C MET A 149 13.74 -12.92 2.96
N MET A 150 12.45 -13.21 3.13
CA MET A 150 11.44 -12.93 2.12
C MET A 150 11.31 -11.43 1.88
N ALA A 151 11.23 -10.62 2.94
CA ALA A 151 11.17 -9.15 2.84
C ALA A 151 12.37 -8.57 2.07
N VAL A 152 13.59 -9.07 2.32
CA VAL A 152 14.78 -8.69 1.54
C VAL A 152 14.63 -9.10 0.07
N THR A 153 14.13 -10.30 -0.20
CA THR A 153 13.98 -10.84 -1.57
C THR A 153 12.97 -10.03 -2.38
N VAL A 154 11.79 -9.74 -1.79
CA VAL A 154 10.74 -8.92 -2.43
C VAL A 154 11.03 -7.42 -2.39
N LYS A 155 12.14 -7.01 -1.76
CA LYS A 155 12.54 -5.61 -1.57
C LYS A 155 11.47 -4.79 -0.82
N ALA A 156 10.86 -5.40 0.19
CA ALA A 156 9.92 -4.72 1.07
C ALA A 156 10.63 -3.64 1.90
N ASP A 157 9.90 -2.60 2.27
CA ASP A 157 10.43 -1.50 3.06
C ASP A 157 10.72 -1.88 4.52
N GLN A 158 9.97 -2.85 5.03
CA GLN A 158 10.03 -3.34 6.41
C GLN A 158 9.72 -4.85 6.43
N PRO A 159 10.19 -5.59 7.45
CA PRO A 159 10.11 -7.05 7.46
C PRO A 159 8.74 -7.61 7.85
N GLU A 160 7.73 -6.79 8.19
CA GLU A 160 6.41 -7.32 8.54
C GLU A 160 5.71 -7.95 7.34
N PHE A 161 4.94 -9.01 7.59
CA PHE A 161 4.24 -9.76 6.56
C PHE A 161 3.36 -8.89 5.64
N ASN A 162 2.65 -7.90 6.17
CA ASN A 162 1.85 -7.00 5.33
C ASN A 162 2.73 -6.20 4.36
N ASN A 163 3.89 -5.70 4.79
CA ASN A 163 4.81 -4.97 3.91
C ASN A 163 5.40 -5.87 2.83
N LEU A 164 5.75 -7.11 3.19
CA LEU A 164 6.16 -8.16 2.25
C LEU A 164 5.09 -8.42 1.18
N LEU A 165 3.85 -8.68 1.61
CA LEU A 165 2.76 -8.99 0.68
C LEU A 165 2.42 -7.80 -0.23
N LEU A 166 2.44 -6.58 0.30
CA LEU A 166 2.23 -5.38 -0.49
C LEU A 166 3.35 -5.14 -1.52
N ALA A 167 4.61 -5.41 -1.17
CA ALA A 167 5.73 -5.32 -2.11
C ALA A 167 5.64 -6.37 -3.22
N LEU A 168 5.12 -7.56 -2.89
CA LEU A 168 4.85 -8.61 -3.87
C LEU A 168 3.69 -8.24 -4.80
N PHE A 169 2.57 -7.74 -4.25
CA PHE A 169 1.44 -7.26 -5.06
C PHE A 169 1.78 -6.05 -5.90
N GLN A 170 2.68 -5.18 -5.45
CA GLN A 170 3.18 -4.10 -6.29
C GLN A 170 3.85 -4.62 -7.56
N GLN A 171 4.68 -5.66 -7.45
CA GLN A 171 5.32 -6.29 -8.61
C GLN A 171 4.35 -7.13 -9.45
N LEU A 172 3.30 -7.67 -8.83
CA LEU A 172 2.21 -8.33 -9.54
C LEU A 172 1.41 -7.35 -10.40
N ALA A 173 1.19 -6.12 -9.92
CA ALA A 173 0.50 -5.07 -10.67
C ALA A 173 1.25 -4.64 -11.95
N ASP A 174 2.57 -4.89 -12.01
CA ASP A 174 3.38 -4.65 -13.21
C ASP A 174 3.27 -5.78 -14.26
N GLN A 175 2.62 -6.91 -13.92
CA GLN A 175 2.43 -8.03 -14.86
C GLN A 175 1.27 -7.76 -15.81
N THR A 176 1.36 -8.32 -17.03
CA THR A 176 0.28 -8.23 -18.03
C THR A 176 -0.85 -9.22 -17.74
N ASP A 177 -0.50 -10.42 -17.26
CA ASP A 177 -1.44 -11.44 -16.81
C ASP A 177 -1.25 -11.66 -15.30
N LEU A 178 -2.34 -11.74 -14.55
CA LEU A 178 -2.30 -12.01 -13.11
C LEU A 178 -2.04 -13.49 -12.79
N ASP A 179 -2.16 -14.37 -13.78
CA ASP A 179 -1.75 -15.76 -13.66
C ASP A 179 -0.21 -15.92 -13.71
N ASP A 180 0.50 -14.92 -14.25
CA ASP A 180 1.96 -14.89 -14.26
C ASP A 180 2.49 -14.40 -12.91
N TYR A 181 3.47 -15.13 -12.37
CA TYR A 181 4.18 -14.70 -11.18
C TYR A 181 5.23 -13.64 -11.53
N PRO A 182 5.40 -12.60 -10.69
CA PRO A 182 6.51 -11.66 -10.88
C PRO A 182 7.86 -12.39 -10.74
N PRO A 183 8.93 -11.96 -11.44
CA PRO A 183 10.24 -12.64 -11.40
C PRO A 183 10.81 -12.87 -10.00
N VAL A 184 10.43 -12.02 -9.04
CA VAL A 184 10.83 -12.17 -7.63
C VAL A 184 10.26 -13.41 -6.95
N TRP A 185 9.17 -13.96 -7.48
CA TRP A 185 8.60 -15.21 -7.02
C TRP A 185 9.53 -16.39 -7.33
N ASP A 186 10.16 -16.41 -8.50
CA ASP A 186 11.18 -17.41 -8.84
C ASP A 186 12.39 -17.29 -7.92
N ASP A 187 12.75 -16.06 -7.53
CA ASP A 187 13.82 -15.84 -6.55
C ASP A 187 13.44 -16.39 -5.17
N LEU A 188 12.19 -16.23 -4.71
CA LEU A 188 11.71 -16.92 -3.50
C LEU A 188 11.83 -18.44 -3.62
N GLY A 189 11.56 -19.00 -4.80
CA GLY A 189 11.72 -20.43 -5.08
C GLY A 189 13.18 -20.88 -5.02
N LYS A 190 14.11 -20.10 -5.59
CA LYS A 190 15.56 -20.40 -5.53
C LYS A 190 16.12 -20.45 -4.11
N TYR A 191 15.45 -19.80 -3.16
CA TYR A 191 15.83 -19.76 -1.75
C TYR A 191 14.93 -20.62 -0.86
N ASP A 192 14.07 -21.45 -1.46
CA ASP A 192 13.19 -22.38 -0.74
C ASP A 192 12.21 -21.68 0.23
N LEU A 193 11.72 -20.49 -0.13
CA LEU A 193 10.85 -19.63 0.71
C LEU A 193 9.37 -19.65 0.31
N GLN A 194 8.99 -20.25 -0.82
CA GLN A 194 7.61 -20.21 -1.34
C GLN A 194 6.60 -20.95 -0.43
N GLU A 195 6.96 -22.13 0.08
CA GLU A 195 6.07 -22.87 0.99
C GLU A 195 5.87 -22.12 2.31
N ILE A 196 6.93 -21.50 2.82
CA ILE A 196 6.89 -20.69 4.04
C ILE A 196 5.98 -19.46 3.84
N PHE A 197 6.06 -18.81 2.68
CA PHE A 197 5.16 -17.72 2.31
C PHE A 197 3.69 -18.13 2.41
N TRP A 198 3.31 -19.27 1.82
CA TRP A 198 1.92 -19.75 1.88
C TRP A 198 1.50 -20.13 3.29
N GLY A 199 2.43 -20.64 4.12
CA GLY A 199 2.22 -20.83 5.55
C GLY A 199 1.87 -19.52 6.28
N LEU A 200 2.59 -18.44 6.00
CA LEU A 200 2.28 -17.12 6.56
C LEU A 200 0.92 -16.59 6.05
N VAL A 201 0.63 -16.73 4.77
CA VAL A 201 -0.68 -16.35 4.19
C VAL A 201 -1.82 -17.10 4.88
N HIS A 202 -1.67 -18.40 5.12
CA HIS A 202 -2.65 -19.19 5.87
C HIS A 202 -2.79 -18.71 7.32
N GLU A 203 -1.69 -18.41 7.99
CA GLU A 203 -1.73 -17.91 9.37
C GLU A 203 -2.43 -16.57 9.50
N HIS A 204 -2.14 -15.63 8.59
CA HIS A 204 -2.65 -14.26 8.63
C HIS A 204 -4.08 -14.12 8.10
N PHE A 205 -4.46 -14.90 7.09
CA PHE A 205 -5.74 -14.74 6.39
C PHE A 205 -6.59 -16.01 6.31
N GLY A 206 -6.07 -17.16 6.74
CA GLY A 206 -6.76 -18.45 6.63
C GLY A 206 -6.94 -18.95 5.20
N TYR A 207 -6.17 -18.41 4.24
CA TYR A 207 -6.25 -18.82 2.84
C TYR A 207 -5.57 -20.19 2.64
N THR A 208 -6.29 -21.10 1.98
CA THR A 208 -5.83 -22.45 1.64
C THR A 208 -6.55 -22.92 0.38
N GLU A 209 -5.78 -23.43 -0.58
CA GLU A 209 -6.27 -24.04 -1.82
C GLU A 209 -5.33 -25.18 -2.24
N GLU A 210 -5.81 -26.10 -3.09
CA GLU A 210 -5.00 -27.20 -3.63
C GLU A 210 -3.82 -26.69 -4.48
N SER A 211 -4.01 -25.56 -5.17
CA SER A 211 -3.00 -24.91 -5.99
C SER A 211 -3.06 -23.40 -5.74
N PRO A 212 -2.41 -22.92 -4.66
CA PRO A 212 -2.50 -21.52 -4.28
C PRO A 212 -1.86 -20.62 -5.35
N SER A 213 -2.49 -19.47 -5.61
CA SER A 213 -1.99 -18.47 -6.55
C SER A 213 -2.17 -17.06 -6.02
N LEU A 214 -1.30 -16.13 -6.43
CA LEU A 214 -1.41 -14.73 -5.99
C LEU A 214 -2.71 -14.09 -6.48
N ARG A 215 -3.17 -14.42 -7.69
CA ARG A 215 -4.47 -14.00 -8.22
C ARG A 215 -5.63 -14.48 -7.35
N ASN A 216 -5.67 -15.76 -6.98
CA ASN A 216 -6.76 -16.29 -6.16
C ASN A 216 -6.73 -15.69 -4.75
N LEU A 217 -5.54 -15.55 -4.17
CA LEU A 217 -5.38 -14.83 -2.90
C LEU A 217 -5.94 -13.41 -3.00
N LEU A 218 -5.57 -12.66 -4.04
CA LEU A 218 -6.04 -11.30 -4.29
C LEU A 218 -7.57 -11.23 -4.39
N ILE A 219 -8.19 -12.09 -5.20
CA ILE A 219 -9.66 -12.20 -5.33
C ILE A 219 -10.29 -12.39 -3.95
N ARG A 220 -9.81 -13.36 -3.18
CA ARG A 220 -10.39 -13.70 -1.89
C ARG A 220 -10.22 -12.57 -0.87
N LEU A 221 -9.08 -11.87 -0.88
CA LEU A 221 -8.86 -10.71 -0.02
C LEU A 221 -9.85 -9.58 -0.34
N PHE A 222 -9.98 -9.20 -1.61
CA PHE A 222 -10.90 -8.15 -2.04
C PHE A 222 -12.37 -8.49 -1.79
N VAL A 223 -12.80 -9.71 -2.12
CA VAL A 223 -14.18 -10.16 -1.87
C VAL A 223 -14.48 -10.26 -0.37
N THR A 224 -13.49 -10.64 0.45
CA THR A 224 -13.66 -10.67 1.91
C THR A 224 -13.77 -9.26 2.49
N ASP A 225 -12.97 -8.28 2.04
CA ASP A 225 -13.12 -6.87 2.47
C ASP A 225 -14.47 -6.29 2.02
N PHE A 226 -14.90 -6.58 0.79
CA PHE A 226 -16.22 -6.19 0.29
C PHE A 226 -17.34 -6.77 1.17
N SER A 227 -17.30 -8.07 1.43
CA SER A 227 -18.27 -8.75 2.29
C SER A 227 -18.25 -8.26 3.74
N TYR A 228 -17.09 -7.82 4.24
CA TYR A 228 -16.95 -7.36 5.62
C TYR A 228 -17.64 -6.02 5.87
N HIS A 229 -17.64 -5.14 4.87
CA HIS A 229 -18.27 -3.80 4.96
C HIS A 229 -19.68 -3.72 4.37
N LEU A 230 -20.11 -4.75 3.64
CA LEU A 230 -21.44 -4.76 3.03
C LEU A 230 -22.53 -4.85 4.09
N GLN A 231 -23.43 -3.86 4.15
CA GLN A 231 -24.59 -3.85 5.06
C GLN A 231 -25.80 -4.59 4.48
N PHE A 232 -25.55 -5.68 3.76
CA PHE A 232 -26.54 -6.49 3.06
C PHE A 232 -26.08 -7.94 2.91
N GLU A 233 -26.97 -8.84 2.50
CA GLU A 233 -26.57 -10.22 2.21
C GLU A 233 -25.64 -10.28 0.99
N LEU A 234 -24.47 -10.90 1.16
CA LEU A 234 -23.52 -11.08 0.07
C LEU A 234 -24.15 -11.90 -1.08
N PRO A 235 -24.04 -11.45 -2.34
CA PRO A 235 -24.46 -12.22 -3.50
C PRO A 235 -23.91 -13.65 -3.50
N THR A 236 -24.75 -14.61 -3.86
CA THR A 236 -24.42 -16.05 -3.78
C THR A 236 -23.17 -16.42 -4.58
N VAL A 237 -22.94 -15.71 -5.69
CA VAL A 237 -21.75 -15.87 -6.55
C VAL A 237 -20.44 -15.59 -5.80
N PHE A 238 -20.44 -14.77 -4.75
CA PHE A 238 -19.22 -14.41 -4.01
C PHE A 238 -19.01 -15.24 -2.74
N LYS A 239 -20.03 -15.94 -2.24
CA LYS A 239 -19.96 -16.67 -0.95
C LYS A 239 -18.80 -17.67 -0.88
N HIS A 240 -18.46 -18.33 -1.99
CA HIS A 240 -17.36 -19.31 -2.04
C HIS A 240 -15.95 -18.68 -2.11
N LEU A 241 -15.87 -17.38 -2.37
CA LEU A 241 -14.62 -16.61 -2.44
C LEU A 241 -14.27 -15.94 -1.11
N VAL A 242 -15.23 -15.84 -0.18
CA VAL A 242 -14.99 -15.23 1.13
C VAL A 242 -14.13 -16.15 2.00
N LEU A 243 -13.11 -15.56 2.62
CA LEU A 243 -12.28 -16.25 3.62
C LEU A 243 -13.04 -16.41 4.93
N SER A 244 -12.55 -17.29 5.81
CA SER A 244 -13.19 -17.51 7.12
C SER A 244 -13.40 -16.22 7.90
N ALA A 245 -14.59 -16.06 8.49
CA ALA A 245 -14.99 -14.86 9.24
C ALA A 245 -14.01 -14.46 10.37
N LYS A 246 -13.25 -15.42 10.90
CA LYS A 246 -12.17 -15.18 11.86
C LYS A 246 -11.12 -14.20 11.35
N TYR A 247 -10.89 -14.15 10.04
CA TYR A 247 -9.82 -13.38 9.40
C TYR A 247 -10.31 -12.10 8.72
N SER A 248 -11.62 -11.90 8.58
CA SER A 248 -12.17 -10.77 7.81
C SER A 248 -11.70 -9.41 8.32
N ALA A 249 -11.57 -9.23 9.64
CA ALA A 249 -11.04 -8.00 10.22
C ALA A 249 -9.57 -7.76 9.82
N SER A 250 -8.73 -8.81 9.86
CA SER A 250 -7.32 -8.73 9.44
C SER A 250 -7.19 -8.41 7.96
N VAL A 251 -8.03 -9.02 7.12
CA VAL A 251 -8.09 -8.72 5.69
C VAL A 251 -8.47 -7.25 5.48
N SER A 252 -9.47 -6.75 6.19
CA SER A 252 -9.89 -5.37 6.01
C SER A 252 -8.83 -4.36 6.47
N VAL A 253 -8.14 -4.64 7.59
CA VAL A 253 -6.99 -3.84 8.02
C VAL A 253 -5.88 -3.83 6.96
N PHE A 254 -5.59 -4.98 6.35
CA PHE A 254 -4.60 -5.07 5.27
C PHE A 254 -4.97 -4.21 4.05
N LEU A 255 -6.21 -4.29 3.55
CA LEU A 255 -6.64 -3.46 2.42
C LEU A 255 -6.73 -1.97 2.77
N GLY A 256 -7.12 -1.64 4.01
CA GLY A 256 -7.05 -0.27 4.54
C GLY A 256 -5.63 0.28 4.49
N GLN A 257 -4.66 -0.44 5.04
CA GLN A 257 -3.24 -0.07 5.01
C GLN A 257 -2.68 0.06 3.59
N TRP A 258 -3.19 -0.74 2.65
CA TRP A 258 -2.81 -0.62 1.24
C TRP A 258 -3.30 0.71 0.64
N ARG A 259 -4.58 1.04 0.82
CA ARG A 259 -5.18 2.30 0.36
C ARG A 259 -4.50 3.53 0.97
N ASP A 260 -4.16 3.47 2.26
CA ASP A 260 -3.50 4.56 2.99
C ASP A 260 -2.03 4.75 2.60
N SER A 261 -1.43 3.76 1.92
CA SER A 261 -0.03 3.82 1.51
C SER A 261 0.15 4.67 0.26
N THR A 262 0.64 5.90 0.41
CA THR A 262 0.94 6.80 -0.72
C THR A 262 1.95 6.23 -1.72
N ARG A 263 2.80 5.29 -1.27
CA ARG A 263 3.82 4.64 -2.09
C ARG A 263 3.28 3.42 -2.88
N ARG A 264 2.18 2.83 -2.42
CA ARG A 264 1.65 1.55 -2.94
C ARG A 264 0.19 1.63 -3.39
N ASN A 265 -0.45 2.78 -3.28
CA ASN A 265 -1.79 3.02 -3.77
C ASN A 265 -1.93 2.75 -5.29
N GLY A 266 -0.90 3.03 -6.09
CA GLY A 266 -0.94 2.77 -7.53
C GLY A 266 -1.13 1.28 -7.88
N SER A 267 -0.57 0.37 -7.10
CA SER A 267 -0.83 -1.06 -7.30
C SER A 267 -2.21 -1.48 -6.82
N TYR A 268 -2.80 -0.78 -5.85
CA TYR A 268 -4.19 -1.00 -5.46
C TYR A 268 -5.15 -0.60 -6.59
N ASP A 269 -4.90 0.56 -7.22
CA ASP A 269 -5.67 1.02 -8.38
C ASP A 269 -5.73 -0.03 -9.48
N VAL A 270 -4.57 -0.58 -9.86
CA VAL A 270 -4.47 -1.62 -10.88
C VAL A 270 -5.12 -2.92 -10.43
N LEU A 271 -4.77 -3.43 -9.25
CA LEU A 271 -5.21 -4.77 -8.83
C LEU A 271 -6.67 -4.83 -8.38
N SER A 272 -7.28 -3.70 -8.00
CA SER A 272 -8.71 -3.63 -7.74
C SER A 272 -9.58 -3.89 -8.98
N GLN A 273 -9.01 -3.80 -10.19
CA GLN A 273 -9.69 -4.13 -11.46
C GLN A 273 -10.02 -5.63 -11.59
N ILE A 274 -9.57 -6.46 -10.63
CA ILE A 274 -10.11 -7.82 -10.45
C ILE A 274 -11.65 -7.83 -10.33
N ALA A 275 -12.28 -6.70 -10.01
CA ALA A 275 -13.72 -6.47 -10.10
C ALA A 275 -14.32 -6.87 -11.47
N ASP A 276 -13.60 -6.67 -12.57
CA ASP A 276 -14.05 -7.02 -13.92
C ASP A 276 -14.14 -8.54 -14.10
N LEU A 277 -13.14 -9.27 -13.59
CA LEU A 277 -13.14 -10.74 -13.58
C LEU A 277 -14.28 -11.30 -12.70
N LEU A 278 -14.62 -10.57 -11.64
CA LEU A 278 -15.74 -10.90 -10.76
C LEU A 278 -17.11 -10.50 -11.33
N LYS A 279 -17.14 -9.74 -12.44
CA LYS A 279 -18.34 -9.08 -12.96
C LYS A 279 -19.10 -8.35 -11.87
N LEU A 280 -18.37 -7.63 -11.02
CA LEU A 280 -18.92 -7.01 -9.82
C LEU A 280 -20.10 -6.09 -10.12
N THR A 281 -20.04 -5.33 -11.22
CA THR A 281 -21.09 -4.40 -11.65
C THR A 281 -22.45 -5.07 -11.78
N ASP A 282 -22.53 -6.31 -12.28
CA ASP A 282 -23.79 -7.05 -12.44
C ASP A 282 -24.49 -7.27 -11.09
N CYS A 283 -23.71 -7.42 -10.02
CA CYS A 283 -24.21 -7.67 -8.67
C CYS A 283 -24.55 -6.38 -7.90
N LEU A 284 -24.00 -5.24 -8.30
CA LEU A 284 -24.21 -3.96 -7.61
C LEU A 284 -25.60 -3.36 -7.88
N HIS A 285 -26.29 -3.81 -8.93
CA HIS A 285 -27.62 -3.29 -9.30
C HIS A 285 -28.72 -3.60 -8.30
N GLU A 286 -28.59 -4.66 -7.50
CA GLU A 286 -29.58 -5.06 -6.49
C GLU A 286 -29.36 -4.38 -5.13
N LEU A 287 -28.28 -3.61 -4.98
CA LEU A 287 -27.87 -2.99 -3.73
C LEU A 287 -28.25 -1.51 -3.69
N ASP A 288 -28.62 -1.02 -2.51
CA ASP A 288 -28.93 0.38 -2.24
C ASP A 288 -27.72 1.14 -1.63
N GLU A 289 -27.86 2.47 -1.51
CA GLU A 289 -26.80 3.33 -1.00
C GLU A 289 -26.44 3.04 0.46
N VAL A 290 -27.39 2.55 1.26
CA VAL A 290 -27.17 2.19 2.66
C VAL A 290 -26.31 0.92 2.75
N SER A 291 -26.62 -0.08 1.92
CA SER A 291 -25.88 -1.33 1.82
C SER A 291 -24.40 -1.10 1.48
N LEU A 292 -24.13 -0.12 0.61
CA LEU A 292 -22.80 0.19 0.09
C LEU A 292 -22.05 1.29 0.87
N ALA A 293 -22.69 1.91 1.86
CA ALA A 293 -22.16 3.09 2.55
C ALA A 293 -20.73 2.90 3.10
N ASP A 294 -20.45 1.71 3.62
CA ASP A 294 -19.16 1.38 4.24
C ASP A 294 -18.15 0.72 3.31
N VAL A 295 -18.56 0.33 2.10
CA VAL A 295 -17.74 -0.46 1.17
C VAL A 295 -16.79 0.44 0.37
N MET A 296 -15.49 0.27 0.56
CA MET A 296 -14.43 1.05 -0.11
C MET A 296 -13.54 0.19 -1.02
N SER A 297 -13.85 -1.10 -1.17
CA SER A 297 -12.94 -2.10 -1.76
C SER A 297 -12.71 -1.93 -3.26
N PHE A 298 -13.68 -1.35 -3.98
CA PHE A 298 -13.65 -1.27 -5.44
C PHE A 298 -14.11 0.10 -5.93
N LEU A 299 -13.51 0.54 -7.04
CA LEU A 299 -13.93 1.75 -7.74
C LEU A 299 -15.38 1.65 -8.24
N ASP A 300 -15.82 0.48 -8.71
CA ASP A 300 -17.18 0.28 -9.22
C ASP A 300 -18.28 0.54 -8.18
N VAL A 301 -17.95 0.36 -6.90
CA VAL A 301 -18.84 0.74 -5.79
C VAL A 301 -19.04 2.26 -5.74
N GLU A 302 -18.01 3.07 -5.95
CA GLU A 302 -18.16 4.53 -6.04
C GLU A 302 -19.06 4.91 -7.21
N LYS A 303 -18.80 4.32 -8.38
CA LYS A 303 -19.59 4.60 -9.60
C LYS A 303 -21.06 4.29 -9.38
N GLN A 304 -21.37 3.17 -8.72
CA GLN A 304 -22.74 2.78 -8.39
C GLN A 304 -23.34 3.70 -7.33
N LEU A 305 -22.60 4.01 -6.27
CA LEU A 305 -23.08 4.85 -5.18
C LEU A 305 -23.41 6.27 -5.66
N CYS A 306 -22.62 6.84 -6.57
CA CYS A 306 -22.97 8.10 -7.24
C CYS A 306 -24.31 8.03 -7.99
N ARG A 307 -24.61 6.91 -8.67
CA ARG A 307 -25.90 6.72 -9.38
C ARG A 307 -27.05 6.59 -8.40
N LEU A 308 -26.90 5.74 -7.38
CA LEU A 308 -27.92 5.52 -6.36
C LEU A 308 -28.28 6.82 -5.63
N LEU A 309 -27.28 7.59 -5.21
CA LEU A 309 -27.52 8.87 -4.55
C LEU A 309 -28.19 9.90 -5.47
N ARG A 310 -27.78 9.98 -6.75
CA ARG A 310 -28.44 10.84 -7.74
C ARG A 310 -29.91 10.44 -7.91
N ASP A 311 -30.17 9.15 -8.10
CA ASP A 311 -31.52 8.64 -8.36
C ASP A 311 -32.40 8.81 -7.12
N HIS A 312 -31.86 8.57 -5.92
CA HIS A 312 -32.53 8.88 -4.66
C HIS A 312 -32.96 10.35 -4.61
N ILE A 313 -32.04 11.29 -4.88
CA ILE A 313 -32.36 12.73 -4.84
C ILE A 313 -33.42 13.10 -5.88
N LEU A 314 -33.33 12.53 -7.09
CA LEU A 314 -34.32 12.76 -8.15
C LEU A 314 -35.71 12.30 -7.72
N ASP A 315 -35.81 11.08 -7.18
CA ASP A 315 -37.08 10.42 -6.86
C ASP A 315 -37.72 10.97 -5.58
N THR A 316 -36.92 11.40 -4.60
CA THR A 316 -37.40 11.80 -3.26
C THR A 316 -37.19 13.28 -2.93
N SER A 317 -36.86 14.12 -3.92
CA SER A 317 -36.56 15.56 -3.73
C SER A 317 -37.49 16.32 -2.77
N ALA A 318 -38.80 16.01 -2.73
CA ALA A 318 -39.78 16.67 -1.85
C ALA A 318 -39.81 16.16 -0.40
N LEU A 319 -39.21 15.01 -0.10
CA LEU A 319 -39.25 14.32 1.20
C LEU A 319 -37.86 13.80 1.62
N LEU A 320 -36.80 14.48 1.18
CA LEU A 320 -35.41 14.09 1.41
C LEU A 320 -35.10 13.93 2.91
N GLN A 321 -34.31 12.90 3.20
CA GLN A 321 -33.67 12.71 4.51
C GLN A 321 -32.19 13.11 4.41
N PRO A 322 -31.85 14.40 4.57
CA PRO A 322 -30.53 14.93 4.21
C PRO A 322 -29.40 14.33 5.05
N ASP A 323 -29.59 14.11 6.34
CA ASP A 323 -28.51 13.71 7.25
C ASP A 323 -27.88 12.36 6.88
N ALA A 324 -28.70 11.38 6.49
CA ALA A 324 -28.24 10.06 6.09
C ALA A 324 -27.40 10.13 4.80
N LEU A 325 -27.92 10.83 3.77
CA LEU A 325 -27.25 10.97 2.48
C LEU A 325 -25.95 11.78 2.60
N LEU A 326 -25.99 12.91 3.33
CA LEU A 326 -24.80 13.73 3.58
C LEU A 326 -23.75 12.98 4.41
N GLY A 327 -24.16 12.11 5.33
CA GLY A 327 -23.26 11.21 6.06
C GLY A 327 -22.48 10.29 5.13
N ILE A 328 -23.18 9.65 4.19
CA ILE A 328 -22.55 8.81 3.16
C ILE A 328 -21.58 9.63 2.31
N ILE A 329 -22.03 10.78 1.77
CA ILE A 329 -21.24 11.64 0.88
C ILE A 329 -19.95 12.12 1.57
N ARG A 330 -20.01 12.58 2.81
CA ARG A 330 -18.82 13.04 3.57
C ARG A 330 -17.79 11.91 3.69
N LYS A 331 -18.25 10.70 4.03
CA LYS A 331 -17.37 9.53 4.12
C LYS A 331 -16.70 9.21 2.78
N ARG A 332 -17.40 9.37 1.63
CA ARG A 332 -16.81 9.15 0.30
C ARG A 332 -15.80 10.22 -0.08
N LEU A 333 -16.09 11.50 0.21
CA LEU A 333 -15.18 12.62 -0.05
C LEU A 333 -13.86 12.49 0.70
N ASP A 334 -13.89 11.97 1.93
CA ASP A 334 -12.70 11.64 2.73
C ASP A 334 -12.06 10.30 2.35
N GLY A 335 -12.71 9.53 1.46
CA GLY A 335 -12.33 8.19 1.05
C GLY A 335 -11.27 8.17 -0.05
N TYR A 336 -10.66 6.99 -0.21
CA TYR A 336 -9.54 6.74 -1.11
C TYR A 336 -9.81 7.10 -2.58
N TRP A 337 -11.00 6.80 -3.08
CA TRP A 337 -11.36 6.99 -4.49
C TRP A 337 -11.75 8.44 -4.84
N CYS A 338 -11.97 9.31 -3.84
CA CYS A 338 -12.26 10.73 -4.04
C CYS A 338 -11.15 11.66 -3.52
N ALA A 339 -10.03 11.08 -3.10
CA ALA A 339 -8.91 11.78 -2.49
C ALA A 339 -8.19 12.69 -3.50
N LYS A 340 -8.38 14.01 -3.37
CA LYS A 340 -7.78 15.04 -4.25
C LYS A 340 -6.26 15.08 -4.28
N HIS A 341 -5.59 14.57 -3.24
CA HIS A 341 -4.13 14.56 -3.16
C HIS A 341 -3.51 13.40 -3.96
N LEU A 342 -4.33 12.45 -4.43
CA LEU A 342 -3.90 11.34 -5.28
C LEU A 342 -4.09 11.67 -6.76
N PRO A 343 -3.28 11.07 -7.66
CA PRO A 343 -3.46 11.25 -9.10
C PRO A 343 -4.85 10.80 -9.57
N SER A 344 -5.43 11.58 -10.49
CA SER A 344 -6.66 11.24 -11.19
C SER A 344 -6.34 10.88 -12.64
N SER A 345 -6.98 9.84 -13.16
CA SER A 345 -6.84 9.37 -14.53
C SER A 345 -8.20 8.92 -15.08
N ASN A 346 -8.27 8.54 -16.37
CA ASN A 346 -9.50 8.01 -16.94
C ASN A 346 -9.92 6.68 -16.29
N ASP A 347 -8.94 5.83 -15.93
CA ASP A 347 -9.19 4.54 -15.28
C ASP A 347 -9.60 4.71 -13.82
N VAL A 348 -9.03 5.71 -13.14
CA VAL A 348 -9.36 6.06 -11.74
C VAL A 348 -9.69 7.56 -11.63
N PRO A 349 -10.94 7.95 -11.94
CA PRO A 349 -11.34 9.35 -12.11
C PRO A 349 -11.70 10.02 -10.79
N ARG A 350 -10.71 10.15 -9.89
CA ARG A 350 -10.88 10.66 -8.53
C ARG A 350 -11.46 12.07 -8.49
N LEU A 351 -11.00 12.96 -9.38
CA LEU A 351 -11.50 14.33 -9.45
C LEU A 351 -12.96 14.36 -9.89
N ALA A 352 -13.32 13.57 -10.91
CA ALA A 352 -14.70 13.46 -11.37
C ALA A 352 -15.63 12.99 -10.25
N LEU A 353 -15.27 11.90 -9.56
CA LEU A 353 -16.03 11.37 -8.43
C LEU A 353 -16.17 12.41 -7.31
N HIS A 354 -15.09 13.11 -6.98
CA HIS A 354 -15.13 14.17 -5.99
C HIS A 354 -16.13 15.26 -6.36
N TYR A 355 -16.10 15.76 -7.60
CA TYR A 355 -17.03 16.78 -8.06
C TYR A 355 -18.48 16.28 -8.10
N VAL A 356 -18.70 15.02 -8.46
CA VAL A 356 -20.03 14.39 -8.40
C VAL A 356 -20.56 14.41 -6.96
N TYR A 357 -19.76 13.98 -5.99
CA TYR A 357 -20.15 14.01 -4.58
C TYR A 357 -20.39 15.43 -4.04
N GLN A 358 -19.58 16.41 -4.45
CA GLN A 358 -19.81 17.82 -4.09
C GLN A 358 -21.13 18.34 -4.68
N ALA A 359 -21.42 18.04 -5.94
CA ALA A 359 -22.69 18.41 -6.57
C ALA A 359 -23.89 17.76 -5.86
N LEU A 360 -23.80 16.47 -5.54
CA LEU A 360 -24.86 15.76 -4.80
C LEU A 360 -25.10 16.37 -3.41
N SER A 361 -24.03 16.73 -2.69
CA SER A 361 -24.15 17.42 -1.39
C SER A 361 -24.92 18.74 -1.52
N VAL A 362 -24.56 19.56 -2.51
CA VAL A 362 -25.21 20.86 -2.75
C VAL A 362 -26.65 20.68 -3.21
N ALA A 363 -26.94 19.66 -4.02
CA ALA A 363 -28.31 19.33 -4.43
C ALA A 363 -29.19 18.97 -3.22
N ILE A 364 -28.67 18.17 -2.28
CA ILE A 364 -29.39 17.84 -1.05
C ILE A 364 -29.67 19.10 -0.22
N GLU A 365 -28.69 20.00 -0.08
CA GLU A 365 -28.87 21.26 0.64
C GLU A 365 -29.91 22.15 -0.04
N PHE A 366 -29.89 22.24 -1.38
CA PHE A 366 -30.87 22.99 -2.17
C PHE A 366 -32.30 22.51 -1.93
N PHE A 367 -32.56 21.20 -2.11
CA PHE A 367 -33.89 20.66 -1.91
C PHE A 367 -34.31 20.65 -0.44
N ASN A 368 -33.40 20.39 0.50
CA ASN A 368 -33.70 20.47 1.93
C ASN A 368 -34.12 21.88 2.35
N ALA A 369 -33.46 22.92 1.83
CA ALA A 369 -33.87 24.30 2.08
C ALA A 369 -35.26 24.59 1.47
N LEU A 370 -35.56 24.07 0.27
CA LEU A 370 -36.87 24.21 -0.37
C LEU A 370 -38.01 23.49 0.36
N ASN A 371 -37.72 22.35 0.99
CA ASN A 371 -38.71 21.57 1.74
C ASN A 371 -39.05 22.21 3.10
N GLN A 372 -38.31 23.24 3.52
CA GLN A 372 -38.66 24.05 4.67
C GLN A 372 -39.76 25.06 4.31
N SER A 373 -40.49 25.56 5.30
CA SER A 373 -41.47 26.62 5.08
C SER A 373 -40.76 27.93 4.75
N ILE A 374 -40.85 28.39 3.51
CA ILE A 374 -40.20 29.63 3.04
C ILE A 374 -41.21 30.78 2.94
N GLU A 375 -40.89 31.90 3.60
CA GLU A 375 -41.64 33.16 3.45
C GLU A 375 -40.97 34.06 2.40
N TRP A 376 -41.41 33.93 1.15
CA TRP A 376 -40.84 34.69 0.03
C TRP A 376 -41.14 36.19 0.08
N GLN A 377 -42.29 36.60 0.62
CA GLN A 377 -42.75 37.99 0.65
C GLN A 377 -42.60 38.58 2.06
N GLN A 378 -41.89 39.70 2.15
CA GLN A 378 -41.77 40.49 3.37
C GLN A 378 -42.63 41.77 3.31
N LYS A 379 -42.85 42.37 4.48
CA LYS A 379 -43.71 43.57 4.60
C LYS A 379 -43.10 44.82 4.01
N THR A 380 -41.78 44.95 4.04
CA THR A 380 -41.08 46.14 3.53
C THR A 380 -39.89 45.74 2.67
N PRO A 381 -39.47 46.61 1.73
CA PRO A 381 -38.29 46.36 0.90
C PRO A 381 -37.00 46.12 1.71
N GLU A 382 -36.85 46.79 2.86
CA GLU A 382 -35.69 46.63 3.74
C GLU A 382 -35.67 45.26 4.41
N LEU A 383 -36.85 44.74 4.83
CA LEU A 383 -36.98 43.38 5.34
C LEU A 383 -36.79 42.35 4.22
N GLN A 384 -37.30 42.60 3.01
CA GLN A 384 -37.11 41.72 1.85
C GLN A 384 -35.62 41.58 1.50
N TYR A 385 -34.90 42.71 1.46
CA TYR A 385 -33.45 42.73 1.22
C TYR A 385 -32.70 41.96 2.30
N LYS A 386 -33.01 42.24 3.58
CA LYS A 386 -32.38 41.55 4.71
C LYS A 386 -32.64 40.04 4.65
N GLN A 387 -33.88 39.62 4.41
CA GLN A 387 -34.25 38.21 4.30
C GLN A 387 -33.50 37.52 3.15
N TYR A 388 -33.28 38.22 2.03
CA TYR A 388 -32.44 37.70 0.96
C TYR A 388 -30.99 37.53 1.41
N CYS A 389 -30.38 38.56 2.01
CA CYS A 389 -29.00 38.50 2.47
C CYS A 389 -28.76 37.47 3.59
N ASP A 390 -29.73 37.24 4.45
CA ASP A 390 -29.60 36.33 5.58
C ASP A 390 -29.89 34.88 5.16
N GLN A 391 -30.84 34.65 4.23
CA GLN A 391 -31.36 33.32 3.91
C GLN A 391 -31.49 33.02 2.41
N HIS A 392 -32.25 33.81 1.64
CA HIS A 392 -32.61 33.40 0.27
C HIS A 392 -31.42 33.37 -0.71
N TYR A 393 -30.31 34.06 -0.42
CA TYR A 393 -29.09 33.99 -1.24
C TYR A 393 -28.54 32.57 -1.36
N GLN A 394 -28.84 31.70 -0.39
CA GLN A 394 -28.36 30.32 -0.37
C GLN A 394 -28.91 29.51 -1.55
N PHE A 395 -30.12 29.82 -2.06
CA PHE A 395 -30.65 29.14 -3.25
C PHE A 395 -29.84 29.47 -4.50
N ASP A 396 -29.51 30.76 -4.70
CA ASP A 396 -28.65 31.22 -5.80
C ASP A 396 -27.24 30.63 -5.69
N GLN A 397 -26.70 30.60 -4.47
CA GLN A 397 -25.39 30.01 -4.18
C GLN A 397 -25.38 28.52 -4.51
N ASN A 398 -26.36 27.76 -4.01
CA ASN A 398 -26.44 26.32 -4.23
C ASN A 398 -26.68 25.98 -5.70
N TYR A 399 -27.54 26.72 -6.40
CA TYR A 399 -27.74 26.55 -7.84
C TYR A 399 -26.43 26.72 -8.63
N ARG A 400 -25.67 27.78 -8.33
CA ARG A 400 -24.38 28.06 -8.99
C ARG A 400 -23.31 27.03 -8.63
N LEU A 401 -23.18 26.67 -7.35
CA LEU A 401 -22.23 25.66 -6.89
C LEU A 401 -22.52 24.29 -7.49
N PHE A 402 -23.79 23.88 -7.52
CA PHE A 402 -24.20 22.64 -8.19
C PHE A 402 -23.79 22.67 -9.67
N SER A 403 -24.10 23.76 -10.38
CA SER A 403 -23.77 23.91 -11.80
C SER A 403 -22.26 23.85 -12.05
N GLU A 404 -21.46 24.54 -11.23
CA GLU A 404 -20.00 24.53 -11.28
C GLU A 404 -19.44 23.12 -11.09
N PHE A 405 -19.88 22.40 -10.05
CA PHE A 405 -19.42 21.04 -9.78
C PHE A 405 -19.88 20.05 -10.86
N ALA A 406 -21.09 20.20 -11.38
CA ALA A 406 -21.60 19.38 -12.48
C ALA A 406 -20.80 19.62 -13.77
N ASP A 407 -20.46 20.88 -14.07
CA ASP A 407 -19.64 21.24 -15.24
C ASP A 407 -18.22 20.71 -15.10
N HIS A 408 -17.62 20.76 -13.90
CA HIS A 408 -16.33 20.11 -13.63
C HIS A 408 -16.39 18.59 -13.82
N ALA A 409 -17.36 17.90 -13.22
CA ALA A 409 -17.53 16.46 -13.42
C ALA A 409 -17.70 16.09 -14.91
N ARG A 410 -18.49 16.88 -15.65
CA ARG A 410 -18.67 16.69 -17.09
C ARG A 410 -17.39 16.92 -17.88
N SER A 411 -16.57 17.89 -17.50
CA SER A 411 -15.28 18.16 -18.15
C SER A 411 -14.30 16.99 -18.01
N GLU A 412 -14.45 16.20 -16.94
CA GLU A 412 -13.73 14.93 -16.70
C GLU A 412 -14.40 13.73 -17.41
N GLY A 413 -15.42 13.94 -18.24
CA GLY A 413 -16.13 12.90 -18.99
C GLY A 413 -17.31 12.24 -18.26
N TRP A 414 -17.71 12.77 -17.11
CA TRP A 414 -18.77 12.19 -16.26
C TRP A 414 -20.08 12.99 -16.33
N ASP A 415 -20.96 12.65 -17.26
CA ASP A 415 -22.27 13.30 -17.44
C ASP A 415 -23.39 12.66 -16.59
N ILE A 416 -23.03 12.05 -15.45
CA ILE A 416 -23.97 11.33 -14.58
C ILE A 416 -25.05 12.24 -13.99
N LEU A 417 -24.75 13.52 -13.79
CA LEU A 417 -25.61 14.51 -13.13
C LEU A 417 -26.63 15.19 -14.04
N LYS A 418 -26.66 14.86 -15.33
CA LYS A 418 -27.47 15.57 -16.34
C LYS A 418 -28.95 15.70 -15.95
N ASP A 419 -29.60 14.59 -15.60
CA ASP A 419 -31.03 14.61 -15.27
C ASP A 419 -31.30 15.38 -13.96
N LEU A 420 -30.37 15.31 -13.00
CA LEU A 420 -30.45 16.08 -11.76
C LEU A 420 -30.26 17.58 -12.00
N ARG A 421 -29.40 17.96 -12.96
CA ARG A 421 -29.24 19.34 -13.40
C ARG A 421 -30.54 19.88 -13.98
N ASP A 422 -31.16 19.15 -14.90
CA ASP A 422 -32.43 19.56 -15.52
C ASP A 422 -33.51 19.75 -14.45
N LYS A 423 -33.57 18.84 -13.46
CA LYS A 423 -34.51 18.95 -12.33
C LYS A 423 -34.23 20.18 -11.45
N ILE A 424 -32.97 20.43 -11.10
CA ILE A 424 -32.59 21.59 -10.28
C ILE A 424 -32.87 22.90 -11.02
N GLU A 425 -32.57 22.97 -12.32
CA GLU A 425 -32.83 24.15 -13.14
C GLU A 425 -34.33 24.47 -13.22
N ALA A 426 -35.17 23.47 -13.51
CA ALA A 426 -36.63 23.65 -13.50
C ALA A 426 -37.13 24.10 -12.12
N THR A 427 -36.67 23.44 -11.06
CA THR A 427 -37.07 23.76 -9.67
C THR A 427 -36.64 25.17 -9.27
N TYR A 428 -35.41 25.58 -9.62
CA TYR A 428 -34.90 26.92 -9.33
C TYR A 428 -35.72 28.00 -10.04
N ASN A 429 -36.02 27.81 -11.32
CA ASN A 429 -36.83 28.77 -12.08
C ASN A 429 -38.25 28.91 -11.51
N GLU A 430 -38.91 27.79 -11.22
CA GLU A 430 -40.33 27.77 -10.85
C GLU A 430 -40.57 28.06 -9.36
N GLN A 431 -39.73 27.51 -8.47
CA GLN A 431 -39.96 27.53 -7.02
C GLN A 431 -39.07 28.51 -6.26
N VAL A 432 -38.02 29.05 -6.88
CA VAL A 432 -37.16 30.09 -6.27
C VAL A 432 -37.31 31.42 -7.00
N LEU A 433 -36.93 31.48 -8.28
CA LEU A 433 -36.87 32.73 -9.02
C LEU A 433 -38.23 33.39 -9.21
N LEU A 434 -39.26 32.61 -9.57
CA LEU A 434 -40.60 33.15 -9.77
C LEU A 434 -41.20 33.76 -8.48
N PRO A 435 -41.26 33.04 -7.34
CA PRO A 435 -41.72 33.62 -6.08
C PRO A 435 -40.90 34.82 -5.61
N LEU A 436 -39.57 34.77 -5.76
CA LEU A 436 -38.69 35.87 -5.37
C LEU A 436 -38.93 37.12 -6.25
N SER A 437 -39.15 36.93 -7.55
CA SER A 437 -39.45 38.02 -8.48
C SER A 437 -40.79 38.69 -8.15
N LEU A 438 -41.83 37.89 -7.91
CA LEU A 438 -43.14 38.37 -7.47
C LEU A 438 -43.07 39.15 -6.15
N ALA A 439 -42.21 38.70 -5.22
CA ALA A 439 -42.03 39.37 -3.95
C ALA A 439 -41.44 40.78 -4.11
N TRP A 440 -40.45 40.91 -4.99
CA TRP A 440 -39.86 42.20 -5.33
C TRP A 440 -40.80 43.07 -6.15
N ASP A 441 -41.54 42.51 -7.12
CA ASP A 441 -42.52 43.25 -7.94
C ASP A 441 -43.57 43.96 -7.09
N THR A 442 -44.00 43.35 -5.98
CA THR A 442 -44.92 43.97 -5.01
C THR A 442 -44.34 45.26 -4.44
N HIS A 443 -43.05 45.26 -4.07
CA HIS A 443 -42.36 46.43 -3.53
C HIS A 443 -42.05 47.48 -4.60
N LEU A 444 -41.66 47.04 -5.79
CA LEU A 444 -41.39 47.91 -6.95
C LEU A 444 -42.65 48.68 -7.35
N SER A 445 -43.77 47.97 -7.48
CA SER A 445 -45.08 48.53 -7.81
C SER A 445 -45.63 49.43 -6.69
N SER A 446 -45.21 49.23 -5.45
CA SER A 446 -45.58 50.04 -4.29
C SER A 446 -44.71 51.30 -4.10
N GLY A 447 -43.99 51.73 -5.14
CA GLY A 447 -43.29 53.01 -5.17
C GLY A 447 -41.79 52.97 -4.87
N LEU A 448 -41.20 51.78 -4.62
CA LEU A 448 -39.75 51.67 -4.40
C LEU A 448 -38.94 52.22 -5.59
N LEU A 449 -39.41 52.01 -6.81
CA LEU A 449 -38.78 52.53 -8.05
C LEU A 449 -38.64 54.06 -8.06
N SER A 450 -39.53 54.79 -7.38
CA SER A 450 -39.49 56.27 -7.38
C SER A 450 -38.34 56.82 -6.55
N ARG A 451 -37.85 56.06 -5.57
CA ARG A 451 -36.74 56.46 -4.68
C ARG A 451 -35.47 55.65 -4.91
N TRP A 452 -35.59 54.42 -5.44
CA TRP A 452 -34.53 53.43 -5.66
C TRP A 452 -33.46 53.45 -4.56
N LEU A 453 -33.90 53.39 -3.31
CA LEU A 453 -33.07 53.51 -2.12
C LEU A 453 -33.64 52.64 -1.01
N LEU A 454 -32.75 51.87 -0.38
CA LEU A 454 -33.02 51.11 0.84
C LEU A 454 -32.24 51.74 1.99
N SER A 455 -32.94 52.11 3.06
CA SER A 455 -32.32 52.74 4.23
C SER A 455 -31.21 51.86 4.81
N GLY A 456 -30.01 52.43 5.00
CA GLY A 456 -28.86 51.72 5.55
C GLY A 456 -28.14 50.79 4.57
N THR A 457 -28.56 50.73 3.30
CA THR A 457 -27.89 49.95 2.25
C THR A 457 -27.33 50.87 1.18
N THR A 458 -26.09 50.64 0.77
CA THR A 458 -25.48 51.39 -0.33
C THR A 458 -25.92 50.79 -1.65
N ASN A 459 -26.43 51.61 -2.57
CA ASN A 459 -26.76 51.14 -3.92
C ASN A 459 -25.50 50.64 -4.65
N GLN A 460 -25.64 49.60 -5.46
CA GLN A 460 -24.51 48.99 -6.16
C GLN A 460 -23.70 49.99 -7.01
N GLN A 461 -24.38 50.92 -7.68
CA GLN A 461 -23.73 51.98 -8.48
C GLN A 461 -22.84 52.93 -7.66
N ASP A 462 -23.10 53.03 -6.35
CA ASP A 462 -22.34 53.87 -5.43
C ASP A 462 -21.21 53.09 -4.71
N PHE A 463 -21.16 51.76 -4.86
CA PHE A 463 -20.19 50.88 -4.19
C PHE A 463 -18.74 51.28 -4.47
N PHE A 464 -18.39 51.57 -5.73
CA PHE A 464 -17.03 51.98 -6.08
C PHE A 464 -16.64 53.27 -5.34
N HIS A 465 -17.52 54.26 -5.33
CA HIS A 465 -17.26 55.54 -4.68
C HIS A 465 -17.22 55.44 -3.15
N SER A 466 -18.05 54.60 -2.54
CA SER A 466 -18.17 54.50 -1.09
C SER A 466 -17.17 53.53 -0.45
N ALA A 467 -16.84 52.42 -1.12
CA ALA A 467 -16.02 51.34 -0.54
C ALA A 467 -14.63 51.21 -1.17
N VAL A 468 -14.50 51.38 -2.49
CA VAL A 468 -13.24 51.10 -3.22
C VAL A 468 -12.35 52.35 -3.31
N LYS A 469 -12.89 53.45 -3.85
CA LYS A 469 -12.15 54.70 -4.07
C LYS A 469 -11.45 55.23 -2.82
N PRO A 470 -12.07 55.25 -1.62
CA PRO A 470 -11.40 55.74 -0.41
C PRO A 470 -10.19 54.89 0.03
N LEU A 471 -10.15 53.61 -0.35
CA LEU A 471 -9.01 52.73 -0.07
C LEU A 471 -7.87 52.98 -1.07
N LEU A 472 -8.19 53.16 -2.34
CA LEU A 472 -7.22 53.51 -3.39
C LEU A 472 -6.59 54.88 -3.10
N ASP A 473 -7.41 55.89 -2.81
CA ASP A 473 -6.92 57.24 -2.48
C ASP A 473 -6.03 57.24 -1.22
N LYS A 474 -6.23 56.31 -0.28
CA LYS A 474 -5.33 56.12 0.89
C LYS A 474 -4.04 55.39 0.55
N ALA A 475 -4.07 54.49 -0.43
CA ALA A 475 -2.90 53.76 -0.90
C ALA A 475 -1.97 54.68 -1.72
N ASP A 476 -2.54 55.56 -2.55
CA ASP A 476 -1.78 56.54 -3.34
C ASP A 476 -1.20 57.69 -2.51
N ASN A 477 -1.69 57.88 -1.29
CA ASN A 477 -1.17 58.85 -0.31
C ASN A 477 -0.16 58.25 0.69
N ARG A 478 0.27 56.99 0.48
CA ARG A 478 1.40 56.35 1.17
C ARG A 478 2.56 56.20 0.20
#